data_AF-A0A235BPL0-F1
#
_entry.id   AF-A0A235BPL0-F1
#
_cell.length_a   1.000
_cell.length_b   1.000
_cell.length_c   1.000
_cell.angle_alpha   90.00
_cell.angle_beta   90.00
_cell.angle_gamma   90.00
#
_symmetry.space_group_name_H-M   'P 1'
#
loop_
_entity.id
_entity.type
_entity.pdbx_description
1 polymer ?
#
loop_
_entity_poly.entity_id
_entity_poly.type
_entity_poly.pdbx_seq_one_letter_code
_entity_poly.pdbx_strand_id
1 'polypeptide(L)'
;MRFVEKKHKLRVAYFFIVLIWTAAAALPQFQNQPKLPQEIGLIDSLTEAIANPVIRNRHDFRMLKELCNSLPDIETADETVQARLDRLHNIAANLSGEFLFLEYEPVRNIFLVAWPSLTEVEKQNLTNMMLDAYARIRTIFCDSIGVKPPRGFIFVVIPVVETDFVSVFSEMRKEKVGAFIEYSRWIVVPLKHHKPGLGGEYYRLFYDYFEHELTHAFVNTNIGIRTAMALPKWFHEMVAVSFGQEETPIITPDISVKMSISKEYQEYFDLAQYLRGKFGSNAYYQFIRTTMERKSANAGLKEVYGYESYESLRKEWRDALNRQRTRGIILIVGIVAALTVLWVIVSTIKRKRRSKEFKRLLQQARTDFAAERWLDARMAYEKLQTGRFDFLRDPEINKEIEEHLDKIDQASSKDWTWSTTER
;
A
#
# COMPACT_ATOMS: atom_id res chain seq x y z
N MET A 1 -35.13 -47.17 22.35
CA MET A 1 -34.21 -47.04 21.19
C MET A 1 -33.35 -45.76 21.21
N ARG A 2 -33.85 -44.57 21.57
CA ARG A 2 -33.06 -43.31 21.63
C ARG A 2 -31.89 -43.25 22.64
N PHE A 3 -31.85 -44.16 23.63
CA PHE A 3 -30.75 -44.25 24.60
C PHE A 3 -29.54 -45.05 24.10
N VAL A 4 -29.74 -45.92 23.10
CA VAL A 4 -28.68 -46.80 22.56
C VAL A 4 -27.86 -46.06 21.49
N GLU A 5 -28.49 -45.16 20.72
CA GLU A 5 -27.79 -44.27 19.78
C GLU A 5 -26.91 -43.22 20.47
N LYS A 6 -27.33 -42.65 21.60
CA LYS A 6 -26.48 -41.75 22.40
C LYS A 6 -25.23 -42.46 22.93
N LYS A 7 -25.34 -43.74 23.35
CA LYS A 7 -24.19 -44.56 23.77
C LYS A 7 -23.25 -44.92 22.61
N HIS A 8 -23.75 -45.02 21.38
CA HIS A 8 -22.92 -45.33 20.22
C HIS A 8 -22.12 -44.13 19.73
N LYS A 9 -22.72 -42.92 19.73
CA LYS A 9 -22.02 -41.66 19.46
C LYS A 9 -20.97 -41.34 20.54
N LEU A 10 -21.28 -41.66 21.81
CA LEU A 10 -20.30 -41.60 22.90
C LEU A 10 -19.13 -42.55 22.66
N ARG A 11 -19.38 -43.79 22.20
CA ARG A 11 -18.31 -44.77 21.91
C ARG A 11 -17.43 -44.39 20.74
N VAL A 12 -17.94 -43.72 19.71
CA VAL A 12 -17.14 -43.27 18.55
C VAL A 12 -16.29 -42.04 18.90
N ALA A 13 -16.87 -41.05 19.61
CA ALA A 13 -16.11 -39.92 20.14
C ALA A 13 -15.07 -40.38 21.18
N TYR A 14 -15.43 -41.33 22.05
CA TYR A 14 -14.51 -41.98 22.97
C TYR A 14 -13.47 -42.83 22.22
N PHE A 15 -13.76 -43.43 21.08
CA PHE A 15 -12.77 -44.17 20.28
C PHE A 15 -11.74 -43.22 19.65
N PHE A 16 -12.13 -42.04 19.19
CA PHE A 16 -11.20 -41.02 18.68
C PHE A 16 -10.39 -40.36 19.80
N ILE A 17 -11.03 -40.06 20.93
CA ILE A 17 -10.34 -39.59 22.14
C ILE A 17 -9.38 -40.66 22.64
N VAL A 18 -9.77 -41.95 22.67
CA VAL A 18 -8.94 -43.12 23.05
C VAL A 18 -7.86 -43.42 22.02
N LEU A 19 -8.03 -43.18 20.73
CA LEU A 19 -6.94 -43.32 19.74
C LEU A 19 -5.87 -42.24 19.94
N ILE A 20 -6.31 -41.02 20.24
CA ILE A 20 -5.42 -39.91 20.62
C ILE A 20 -4.79 -40.19 22.01
N TRP A 21 -5.56 -40.78 22.93
CA TRP A 21 -5.10 -41.18 24.26
C TRP A 21 -4.15 -42.38 24.24
N THR A 22 -4.33 -43.38 23.38
CA THR A 22 -3.46 -44.58 23.32
C THR A 22 -2.13 -44.26 22.63
N ALA A 23 -2.10 -43.30 21.72
CA ALA A 23 -0.86 -42.71 21.21
C ALA A 23 -0.10 -41.91 22.29
N ALA A 24 -0.80 -41.31 23.27
CA ALA A 24 -0.21 -40.57 24.37
C ALA A 24 0.08 -41.42 25.64
N ALA A 25 -0.66 -42.52 25.85
CA ALA A 25 -0.60 -43.40 27.02
C ALA A 25 0.45 -44.52 26.88
N ALA A 26 1.21 -44.56 25.78
CA ALA A 26 2.41 -45.40 25.67
C ALA A 26 3.59 -44.87 26.53
N LEU A 27 3.42 -43.76 27.27
CA LEU A 27 4.39 -43.21 28.21
C LEU A 27 3.95 -43.47 29.67
N PRO A 28 4.69 -44.25 30.47
CA PRO A 28 4.30 -44.68 31.82
C PRO A 28 4.20 -43.59 32.89
N GLN A 29 4.34 -42.30 32.55
CA GLN A 29 4.54 -41.23 33.54
C GLN A 29 3.27 -40.41 33.88
N PHE A 30 2.11 -40.72 33.29
CA PHE A 30 0.93 -39.84 33.38
C PHE A 30 -0.11 -40.19 34.45
N GLN A 31 0.12 -41.15 35.35
CA GLN A 31 -0.91 -41.55 36.32
C GLN A 31 -1.03 -40.63 37.56
N ASN A 32 -0.13 -39.67 37.79
CA ASN A 32 -0.14 -38.88 39.04
C ASN A 32 0.14 -37.37 38.84
N GLN A 33 -0.63 -36.68 37.99
CA GLN A 33 -0.62 -35.20 37.94
C GLN A 33 -2.04 -34.61 37.79
N PRO A 34 -2.28 -33.38 38.28
CA PRO A 34 -3.61 -32.76 38.31
C PRO A 34 -4.21 -32.64 36.90
N LYS A 35 -5.51 -32.89 36.76
CA LYS A 35 -6.24 -33.02 35.48
C LYS A 35 -6.32 -31.73 34.63
N LEU A 36 -6.21 -30.55 35.24
CA LEU A 36 -6.49 -29.26 34.56
C LEU A 36 -5.55 -28.87 33.40
N PRO A 37 -4.21 -29.00 33.49
CA PRO A 37 -3.32 -28.60 32.39
C PRO A 37 -3.52 -29.43 31.12
N GLN A 38 -4.03 -30.65 31.26
CA GLN A 38 -4.27 -31.57 30.13
C GLN A 38 -5.54 -31.22 29.36
N GLU A 39 -6.60 -30.78 30.04
CA GLU A 39 -7.88 -30.41 29.41
C GLU A 39 -7.75 -29.15 28.55
N ILE A 40 -7.09 -28.10 29.06
CA ILE A 40 -6.82 -26.87 28.30
C ILE A 40 -5.92 -27.18 27.09
N GLY A 41 -4.88 -28.01 27.28
CA GLY A 41 -4.01 -28.45 26.19
C GLY A 41 -4.74 -29.20 25.08
N LEU A 42 -5.75 -30.00 25.44
CA LEU A 42 -6.59 -30.72 24.48
C LEU A 42 -7.50 -29.77 23.70
N ILE A 43 -8.18 -28.84 24.37
CA ILE A 43 -9.06 -27.85 23.72
C ILE A 43 -8.27 -26.97 22.74
N ASP A 44 -7.07 -26.57 23.13
CA ASP A 44 -6.17 -25.80 22.25
C ASP A 44 -5.74 -26.63 21.03
N SER A 45 -5.45 -27.92 21.22
CA SER A 45 -5.07 -28.82 20.13
C SER A 45 -6.22 -29.05 19.14
N LEU A 46 -7.46 -29.20 19.64
CA LEU A 46 -8.65 -29.32 18.81
C LEU A 46 -8.95 -28.01 18.06
N THR A 47 -8.76 -26.87 18.73
CA THR A 47 -8.89 -25.55 18.10
C THR A 47 -7.93 -25.41 16.93
N GLU A 48 -6.66 -25.78 17.12
CA GLU A 48 -5.66 -25.77 16.05
C GLU A 48 -6.03 -26.75 14.92
N ALA A 49 -6.48 -27.95 15.26
CA ALA A 49 -6.86 -28.97 14.27
C ALA A 49 -8.04 -28.54 13.38
N ILE A 50 -8.99 -27.78 13.94
CA ILE A 50 -10.19 -27.32 13.22
C ILE A 50 -9.91 -26.04 12.42
N ALA A 51 -9.20 -25.07 13.01
CA ALA A 51 -8.98 -23.76 12.40
C ALA A 51 -7.72 -23.70 11.48
N ASN A 52 -6.86 -24.71 11.54
CA ASN A 52 -5.69 -24.85 10.67
C ASN A 52 -5.48 -26.32 10.22
N PRO A 53 -6.47 -26.95 9.58
CA PRO A 53 -6.39 -28.36 9.24
C PRO A 53 -5.42 -28.60 8.09
N VAL A 54 -4.62 -29.65 8.18
CA VAL A 54 -3.77 -30.09 7.06
C VAL A 54 -4.51 -31.15 6.25
N ILE A 55 -5.30 -30.71 5.28
CA ILE A 55 -6.11 -31.59 4.43
C ILE A 55 -5.34 -31.92 3.16
N ARG A 56 -5.08 -33.21 2.91
CA ARG A 56 -4.31 -33.67 1.73
C ARG A 56 -5.17 -34.38 0.71
N ASN A 57 -6.38 -34.76 1.09
CA ASN A 57 -7.27 -35.56 0.26
C ASN A 57 -8.73 -35.40 0.74
N ARG A 58 -9.67 -36.00 -0.01
CA ARG A 58 -11.11 -35.97 0.32
C ARG A 58 -11.47 -36.69 1.62
N HIS A 59 -10.68 -37.68 2.05
CA HIS A 59 -10.90 -38.39 3.31
C HIS A 59 -10.60 -37.48 4.51
N ASP A 60 -9.47 -36.77 4.50
CA ASP A 60 -9.12 -35.79 5.54
C ASP A 60 -10.20 -34.70 5.67
N PHE A 61 -10.75 -34.24 4.53
CA PHE A 61 -11.85 -33.26 4.51
C PHE A 61 -13.13 -33.82 5.14
N ARG A 62 -13.47 -35.09 4.86
CA ARG A 62 -14.62 -35.76 5.49
C ARG A 62 -14.41 -35.91 7.00
N MET A 63 -13.21 -36.27 7.43
CA MET A 63 -12.88 -36.39 8.85
C MET A 63 -13.02 -35.06 9.58
N LEU A 64 -12.58 -33.95 8.98
CA LEU A 64 -12.77 -32.62 9.57
C LEU A 64 -14.27 -32.32 9.76
N LYS A 65 -15.10 -32.64 8.75
CA LYS A 65 -16.56 -32.46 8.84
C LYS A 65 -17.19 -33.30 9.95
N GLU A 66 -16.78 -34.56 10.07
CA GLU A 66 -17.25 -35.44 11.16
C GLU A 66 -16.80 -34.91 12.53
N LEU A 67 -15.57 -34.40 12.64
CA LEU A 67 -15.06 -33.79 13.86
C LEU A 67 -15.89 -32.57 14.27
N CYS A 68 -16.10 -31.59 13.38
CA CYS A 68 -16.90 -30.39 13.69
C CYS A 68 -18.33 -30.76 14.13
N ASN A 69 -18.95 -31.77 13.50
CA ASN A 69 -20.30 -32.22 13.82
C ASN A 69 -20.41 -33.11 15.07
N SER A 70 -19.28 -33.58 15.61
CA SER A 70 -19.25 -34.53 16.74
C SER A 70 -18.71 -33.92 18.03
N LEU A 71 -18.38 -32.62 18.03
CA LEU A 71 -17.97 -31.92 19.25
C LEU A 71 -19.12 -31.96 20.27
N PRO A 72 -18.89 -32.53 21.46
CA PRO A 72 -19.92 -32.59 22.50
C PRO A 72 -20.08 -31.23 23.17
N ASP A 73 -21.32 -30.80 23.41
CA ASP A 73 -21.59 -29.66 24.29
C ASP A 73 -21.26 -30.06 25.73
N ILE A 74 -20.23 -29.44 26.31
CA ILE A 74 -19.78 -29.68 27.68
C ILE A 74 -19.91 -28.37 28.45
N GLU A 75 -20.67 -28.41 29.54
CA GLU A 75 -20.72 -27.34 30.53
C GLU A 75 -19.73 -27.63 31.66
N THR A 76 -18.96 -26.62 32.07
CA THR A 76 -18.03 -26.70 33.19
C THR A 76 -18.18 -25.50 34.12
N ALA A 77 -17.92 -25.70 35.40
CA ALA A 77 -17.92 -24.65 36.42
C ALA A 77 -16.69 -23.72 36.31
N ASP A 78 -15.67 -24.10 35.55
CA ASP A 78 -14.49 -23.27 35.30
C ASP A 78 -14.74 -22.33 34.11
N GLU A 79 -14.89 -21.04 34.39
CA GLU A 79 -15.16 -20.00 33.39
C GLU A 79 -14.07 -19.92 32.30
N THR A 80 -12.80 -20.21 32.63
CA THR A 80 -11.70 -20.16 31.66
C THR A 80 -11.79 -21.31 30.67
N VAL A 81 -12.13 -22.50 31.17
CA VAL A 81 -12.32 -23.69 30.32
C VAL A 81 -13.58 -23.53 29.47
N GLN A 82 -14.68 -23.03 30.06
CA GLN A 82 -15.93 -22.78 29.34
C GLN A 82 -15.73 -21.80 28.18
N ALA A 83 -15.07 -20.66 28.42
CA ALA A 83 -14.80 -19.68 27.37
C ALA A 83 -13.98 -20.24 26.19
N ARG A 84 -13.09 -21.21 26.45
CA ARG A 84 -12.33 -21.90 25.40
C ARG A 84 -13.18 -22.92 24.64
N LEU A 85 -14.04 -23.65 25.33
CA LEU A 85 -15.02 -24.56 24.69
C LEU A 85 -15.96 -23.77 23.79
N ASP A 86 -16.55 -22.68 24.28
CA ASP A 86 -17.44 -21.82 23.50
C ASP A 86 -16.74 -21.31 22.24
N ARG A 87 -15.46 -20.93 22.34
CA ARG A 87 -14.66 -20.56 21.17
C ARG A 87 -14.50 -21.71 20.18
N LEU A 88 -14.12 -22.90 20.66
CA LEU A 88 -13.99 -24.09 19.81
C LEU A 88 -15.31 -24.42 19.09
N HIS A 89 -16.44 -24.39 19.81
CA HIS A 89 -17.77 -24.64 19.26
C HIS A 89 -18.15 -23.60 18.21
N ASN A 90 -17.91 -22.31 18.47
CA ASN A 90 -18.16 -21.25 17.49
C ASN A 90 -17.34 -21.44 16.21
N ILE A 91 -16.05 -21.78 16.35
CA ILE A 91 -15.17 -22.07 15.20
C ILE A 91 -15.70 -23.26 14.39
N ALA A 92 -16.04 -24.35 15.08
CA ALA A 92 -16.54 -25.56 14.44
C ALA A 92 -17.90 -25.33 13.76
N ALA A 93 -18.79 -24.57 14.40
CA ALA A 93 -20.09 -24.21 13.86
C ALA A 93 -19.95 -23.42 12.55
N ASN A 94 -19.13 -22.36 12.55
CA ASN A 94 -18.90 -21.52 11.37
C ASN A 94 -18.31 -22.32 10.19
N LEU A 95 -17.33 -23.19 10.46
CA LEU A 95 -16.79 -24.07 9.42
C LEU A 95 -17.80 -25.09 8.92
N SER A 96 -18.53 -25.72 9.85
CA SER A 96 -19.51 -26.74 9.52
C SER A 96 -20.64 -26.19 8.67
N GLY A 97 -21.14 -24.97 8.91
CA GLY A 97 -22.29 -24.42 8.20
C GLY A 97 -22.01 -24.07 6.75
N GLU A 98 -21.03 -23.20 6.49
CA GLU A 98 -20.94 -22.50 5.20
C GLU A 98 -19.76 -22.94 4.35
N PHE A 99 -18.65 -23.34 4.96
CA PHE A 99 -17.46 -23.74 4.22
C PHE A 99 -17.47 -25.22 3.84
N LEU A 100 -17.90 -26.12 4.74
CA LEU A 100 -17.78 -27.57 4.55
C LEU A 100 -18.89 -28.20 3.68
N PHE A 101 -19.83 -27.40 3.18
CA PHE A 101 -20.93 -27.86 2.31
C PHE A 101 -20.83 -27.40 0.85
N LEU A 102 -19.83 -26.59 0.51
CA LEU A 102 -19.59 -26.18 -0.86
C LEU A 102 -19.03 -27.32 -1.71
N GLU A 103 -19.32 -27.28 -3.01
CA GLU A 103 -18.68 -28.14 -3.98
C GLU A 103 -17.30 -27.58 -4.34
N TYR A 104 -16.26 -28.31 -3.96
CA TYR A 104 -14.86 -27.92 -4.21
C TYR A 104 -14.26 -28.70 -5.37
N GLU A 105 -13.62 -27.96 -6.26
CA GLU A 105 -12.82 -28.48 -7.35
C GLU A 105 -11.32 -28.29 -7.04
N PRO A 106 -10.46 -29.31 -7.27
CA PRO A 106 -9.04 -29.20 -7.03
C PRO A 106 -8.36 -28.37 -8.12
N VAL A 107 -7.63 -27.33 -7.73
CA VAL A 107 -6.70 -26.61 -8.60
C VAL A 107 -5.28 -26.99 -8.22
N ARG A 108 -4.70 -27.88 -9.03
CA ARG A 108 -3.43 -28.57 -8.72
C ARG A 108 -3.52 -29.25 -7.34
N ASN A 109 -2.37 -29.56 -6.73
CA ASN A 109 -2.28 -30.05 -5.35
C ASN A 109 -2.08 -28.90 -4.35
N ILE A 110 -2.68 -27.73 -4.64
CA ILE A 110 -2.45 -26.49 -3.88
C ILE A 110 -3.78 -25.97 -3.33
N PHE A 111 -4.80 -25.83 -4.19
CA PHE A 111 -6.09 -25.26 -3.79
C PHE A 111 -7.24 -26.26 -3.93
N LEU A 112 -8.24 -26.09 -3.06
CA LEU A 112 -9.60 -26.57 -3.27
C LEU A 112 -10.48 -25.34 -3.42
N VAL A 113 -11.11 -25.18 -4.59
CA VAL A 113 -11.81 -23.95 -4.96
C VAL A 113 -13.30 -24.21 -5.14
N ALA A 114 -14.13 -23.38 -4.52
CA ALA A 114 -15.57 -23.36 -4.71
C ALA A 114 -15.97 -22.10 -5.49
N TRP A 115 -16.59 -22.30 -6.65
CA TRP A 115 -16.97 -21.23 -7.60
C TRP A 115 -18.40 -21.48 -8.15
N PRO A 116 -19.44 -21.28 -7.33
CA PRO A 116 -20.79 -21.81 -7.57
C PRO A 116 -21.50 -21.27 -8.83
N SER A 117 -20.96 -20.27 -9.53
CA SER A 117 -21.67 -19.63 -10.65
C SER A 117 -20.73 -19.11 -11.76
N LEU A 118 -19.54 -19.69 -11.91
CA LEU A 118 -18.57 -19.27 -12.93
C LEU A 118 -18.55 -20.18 -14.15
N THR A 119 -18.36 -19.57 -15.32
CA THR A 119 -18.10 -20.28 -16.58
C THR A 119 -16.70 -20.90 -16.60
N GLU A 120 -16.48 -21.92 -17.44
CA GLU A 120 -15.18 -22.57 -17.56
C GLU A 120 -14.05 -21.60 -17.97
N VAL A 121 -14.35 -20.58 -18.80
CA VAL A 121 -13.37 -19.56 -19.20
C VAL A 121 -12.95 -18.71 -17.99
N GLU A 122 -13.91 -18.31 -17.15
CA GLU A 122 -13.63 -17.53 -15.93
C GLU A 122 -12.86 -18.36 -14.91
N LYS A 123 -13.24 -19.63 -14.72
CA LYS A 123 -12.49 -20.57 -13.87
C LYS A 123 -11.05 -20.70 -14.32
N GLN A 124 -10.79 -20.81 -15.63
CA GLN A 124 -9.44 -20.91 -16.18
C GLN A 124 -8.62 -19.64 -15.94
N ASN A 125 -9.21 -18.46 -16.16
CA ASN A 125 -8.54 -17.18 -15.93
C ASN A 125 -8.15 -17.00 -14.45
N LEU A 126 -9.10 -17.25 -13.55
CA LEU A 126 -8.87 -17.16 -12.10
C LEU A 126 -7.87 -18.21 -11.62
N THR A 127 -7.91 -19.42 -12.18
CA THR A 127 -6.93 -20.46 -11.91
C THR A 127 -5.52 -19.98 -12.22
N ASN A 128 -5.30 -19.38 -13.39
CA ASN A 128 -3.99 -18.86 -13.76
C ASN A 128 -3.54 -17.77 -12.77
N MET A 129 -4.42 -16.83 -12.44
CA MET A 129 -4.12 -15.75 -11.48
C MET A 129 -3.79 -16.27 -10.08
N MET A 130 -4.55 -17.24 -9.57
CA MET A 130 -4.27 -17.84 -8.26
C MET A 130 -2.92 -18.58 -8.27
N LEU A 131 -2.59 -19.27 -9.35
CA LEU A 131 -1.31 -19.95 -9.49
C LEU A 131 -0.14 -18.97 -9.59
N ASP A 132 -0.32 -17.84 -10.28
CA ASP A 132 0.68 -16.78 -10.40
C ASP A 132 0.92 -16.09 -9.06
N ALA A 133 -0.14 -15.70 -8.35
CA ALA A 133 -0.07 -15.14 -7.00
C ALA A 133 0.61 -16.13 -6.04
N TYR A 134 0.27 -17.42 -6.11
CA TYR A 134 0.91 -18.46 -5.32
C TYR A 134 2.40 -18.60 -5.63
N ALA A 135 2.79 -18.61 -6.91
CA ALA A 135 4.19 -18.70 -7.29
C ALA A 135 5.00 -17.52 -6.74
N ARG A 136 4.44 -16.31 -6.82
CA ARG A 136 5.06 -15.09 -6.26
C ARG A 136 5.19 -15.16 -4.74
N ILE A 137 4.08 -15.36 -4.02
CA ILE A 137 4.09 -15.43 -2.55
C ILE A 137 4.96 -16.58 -2.05
N ARG A 138 4.90 -17.75 -2.70
CA ARG A 138 5.77 -18.88 -2.38
C ARG A 138 7.24 -18.50 -2.52
N THR A 139 7.63 -17.81 -3.60
CA THR A 139 9.03 -17.38 -3.80
C THR A 139 9.48 -16.45 -2.68
N ILE A 140 8.65 -15.46 -2.33
CA ILE A 140 8.96 -14.52 -1.24
C ILE A 140 9.09 -15.28 0.10
N PHE A 141 8.07 -16.07 0.47
CA PHE A 141 8.02 -16.71 1.77
C PHE A 141 9.01 -17.87 1.91
N CYS A 142 9.13 -18.73 0.89
CA CYS A 142 10.01 -19.88 0.97
C CYS A 142 11.46 -19.50 0.72
N ASP A 143 11.72 -18.71 -0.32
CA ASP A 143 13.10 -18.51 -0.78
C ASP A 143 13.74 -17.29 -0.12
N SER A 144 12.96 -16.24 0.19
CA SER A 144 13.49 -15.01 0.82
C SER A 144 13.30 -14.96 2.34
N ILE A 145 12.11 -15.32 2.85
CA ILE A 145 11.83 -15.33 4.30
C ILE A 145 12.32 -16.65 4.93
N GLY A 146 12.33 -17.75 4.18
CA GLY A 146 12.84 -19.05 4.64
C GLY A 146 11.83 -19.87 5.43
N VAL A 147 10.53 -19.70 5.19
CA VAL A 147 9.47 -20.53 5.80
C VAL A 147 9.00 -21.63 4.87
N LYS A 148 8.20 -22.57 5.38
CA LYS A 148 7.68 -23.68 4.56
C LYS A 148 6.40 -23.24 3.85
N PRO A 149 6.11 -23.76 2.65
CA PRO A 149 4.80 -23.55 2.04
C PRO A 149 3.71 -24.21 2.91
N PRO A 150 2.48 -23.70 2.88
CA PRO A 150 1.34 -24.32 3.55
C PRO A 150 1.22 -25.79 3.14
N ARG A 151 1.18 -26.69 4.13
CA ARG A 151 0.99 -28.13 3.88
C ARG A 151 -0.48 -28.42 3.57
N GLY A 152 -0.76 -29.30 2.61
CA GLY A 152 -2.14 -29.61 2.24
C GLY A 152 -2.82 -28.45 1.51
N PHE A 153 -4.12 -28.55 1.32
CA PHE A 153 -4.88 -27.58 0.53
C PHE A 153 -5.11 -26.26 1.28
N ILE A 154 -5.15 -25.18 0.50
CA ILE A 154 -5.77 -23.90 0.87
C ILE A 154 -7.15 -23.87 0.22
N PHE A 155 -8.17 -23.49 0.98
CA PHE A 155 -9.55 -23.44 0.51
C PHE A 155 -9.85 -22.04 0.00
N VAL A 156 -10.41 -21.95 -1.19
CA VAL A 156 -10.73 -20.67 -1.81
C VAL A 156 -12.20 -20.68 -2.20
N VAL A 157 -12.94 -19.66 -1.77
CA VAL A 157 -14.35 -19.49 -2.14
C VAL A 157 -14.51 -18.20 -2.92
N ILE A 158 -15.08 -18.32 -4.12
CA ILE A 158 -15.23 -17.23 -5.08
C ILE A 158 -16.72 -17.04 -5.41
N PRO A 159 -17.45 -16.24 -4.61
CA PRO A 159 -18.84 -15.91 -4.90
C PRO A 159 -18.94 -14.86 -6.02
N VAL A 160 -19.96 -14.99 -6.88
CA VAL A 160 -20.13 -14.18 -8.11
C VAL A 160 -21.04 -12.95 -7.92
N VAL A 161 -21.70 -12.79 -6.76
CA VAL A 161 -22.60 -11.66 -6.49
C VAL A 161 -22.50 -11.25 -5.01
N GLU A 162 -22.72 -9.96 -4.71
CA GLU A 162 -22.87 -9.44 -3.33
C GLU A 162 -24.13 -9.96 -2.61
N THR A 163 -25.05 -10.63 -3.31
CA THR A 163 -26.32 -11.09 -2.74
C THR A 163 -26.23 -12.54 -2.30
N ASP A 164 -26.63 -12.77 -1.05
CA ASP A 164 -26.66 -14.00 -0.24
C ASP A 164 -25.33 -14.46 0.35
N PHE A 165 -24.29 -14.70 -0.44
CA PHE A 165 -23.04 -15.24 0.15
C PHE A 165 -22.30 -14.16 0.96
N VAL A 166 -22.07 -12.97 0.39
CA VAL A 166 -21.42 -11.87 1.12
C VAL A 166 -22.29 -11.38 2.28
N SER A 167 -23.63 -11.36 2.15
CA SER A 167 -24.51 -10.95 3.24
C SER A 167 -24.41 -11.89 4.44
N VAL A 168 -24.41 -13.21 4.23
CA VAL A 168 -24.27 -14.20 5.29
C VAL A 168 -22.91 -14.07 6.01
N PHE A 169 -21.81 -13.89 5.27
CA PHE A 169 -20.49 -13.64 5.86
C PHE A 169 -20.35 -12.25 6.50
N SER A 170 -21.04 -11.23 5.99
CA SER A 170 -21.07 -9.86 6.53
C SER A 170 -22.00 -9.70 7.73
N GLU A 171 -22.95 -10.61 7.94
CA GLU A 171 -23.70 -10.70 9.20
C GLU A 171 -22.82 -11.30 10.29
N MET A 172 -21.98 -12.29 9.95
CA MET A 172 -20.97 -12.84 10.86
C MET A 172 -19.86 -11.83 11.20
N ARG A 173 -19.47 -10.97 10.26
CA ARG A 173 -18.49 -9.90 10.49
C ARG A 173 -19.17 -8.54 10.38
N LYS A 174 -19.32 -7.83 11.51
CA LYS A 174 -19.89 -6.47 11.61
C LYS A 174 -19.27 -5.39 10.69
N GLU A 175 -18.28 -5.73 9.86
CA GLU A 175 -17.55 -4.85 8.95
C GLU A 175 -17.72 -5.30 7.49
N LYS A 176 -18.03 -4.36 6.60
CA LYS A 176 -18.06 -4.60 5.15
C LYS A 176 -16.63 -4.71 4.61
N VAL A 177 -16.13 -5.94 4.45
CA VAL A 177 -14.77 -6.21 3.93
C VAL A 177 -14.76 -6.57 2.45
N GLY A 178 -13.64 -6.33 1.77
CA GLY A 178 -13.47 -6.58 0.32
C GLY A 178 -13.16 -8.03 -0.02
N ALA A 179 -12.40 -8.68 0.85
CA ALA A 179 -12.07 -10.10 0.90
C ALA A 179 -11.68 -10.41 2.36
N PHE A 180 -11.56 -11.68 2.72
CA PHE A 180 -11.02 -12.08 4.02
C PHE A 180 -10.51 -13.52 4.01
N ILE A 181 -9.57 -13.79 4.90
CA ILE A 181 -9.24 -15.13 5.34
C ILE A 181 -10.01 -15.48 6.62
N GLU A 182 -10.64 -16.64 6.61
CA GLU A 182 -11.15 -17.28 7.80
C GLU A 182 -10.10 -18.27 8.32
N TYR A 183 -9.73 -18.06 9.59
CA TYR A 183 -8.68 -18.78 10.28
C TYR A 183 -7.34 -18.79 9.51
N SER A 184 -6.83 -19.97 9.14
CA SER A 184 -5.50 -20.10 8.51
C SER A 184 -5.55 -20.39 7.02
N ARG A 185 -6.68 -20.85 6.47
CA ARG A 185 -6.71 -21.55 5.17
C ARG A 185 -7.92 -21.28 4.29
N TRP A 186 -8.97 -20.63 4.79
CA TRP A 186 -10.19 -20.40 4.02
C TRP A 186 -10.22 -18.97 3.53
N ILE A 187 -9.82 -18.78 2.29
CA ILE A 187 -9.79 -17.49 1.62
C ILE A 187 -11.14 -17.27 0.93
N VAL A 188 -11.78 -16.14 1.19
CA VAL A 188 -13.01 -15.72 0.52
C VAL A 188 -12.73 -14.43 -0.24
N VAL A 189 -12.82 -14.50 -1.57
CA VAL A 189 -12.58 -13.36 -2.45
C VAL A 189 -13.76 -13.21 -3.41
N PRO A 190 -14.69 -12.28 -3.15
CA PRO A 190 -15.83 -12.05 -4.02
C PRO A 190 -15.39 -11.40 -5.33
N LEU A 191 -16.00 -11.85 -6.43
CA LEU A 191 -15.87 -11.17 -7.72
C LEU A 191 -16.84 -9.99 -7.76
N LYS A 192 -16.43 -8.88 -7.15
CA LYS A 192 -17.22 -7.64 -7.15
C LYS A 192 -17.49 -7.18 -8.59
N HIS A 193 -18.75 -6.82 -8.85
CA HIS A 193 -19.21 -6.28 -10.13
C HIS A 193 -19.02 -7.20 -11.35
N HIS A 194 -19.13 -8.52 -11.15
CA HIS A 194 -19.20 -9.48 -12.25
C HIS A 194 -20.19 -9.01 -13.32
N LYS A 195 -19.67 -8.67 -14.49
CA LYS A 195 -20.42 -8.35 -15.71
C LYS A 195 -19.85 -9.21 -16.83
N PRO A 196 -20.63 -10.14 -17.40
CA PRO A 196 -20.20 -10.94 -18.53
C PRO A 196 -19.65 -10.05 -19.65
N GLY A 197 -18.40 -10.30 -20.09
CA GLY A 197 -17.78 -9.61 -21.23
C GLY A 197 -16.87 -8.40 -20.94
N LEU A 198 -16.73 -7.95 -19.68
CA LEU A 198 -15.79 -6.89 -19.29
C LEU A 198 -14.68 -7.49 -18.40
N GLY A 199 -13.55 -7.91 -19.00
CA GLY A 199 -12.60 -8.81 -18.33
C GLY A 199 -11.55 -8.14 -17.43
N GLY A 200 -10.89 -7.06 -17.84
CA GLY A 200 -9.57 -6.70 -17.28
C GLY A 200 -9.53 -6.28 -15.80
N GLU A 201 -10.40 -5.36 -15.39
CA GLU A 201 -10.28 -4.69 -14.09
C GLU A 201 -10.68 -5.57 -12.90
N TYR A 202 -11.70 -6.41 -13.07
CA TYR A 202 -12.21 -7.27 -11.98
C TYR A 202 -11.22 -8.36 -11.61
N TYR A 203 -10.53 -8.90 -12.61
CA TYR A 203 -9.50 -9.91 -12.40
C TYR A 203 -8.26 -9.36 -11.69
N ARG A 204 -7.89 -8.11 -11.94
CA ARG A 204 -6.80 -7.45 -11.20
C ARG A 204 -7.18 -7.27 -9.73
N LEU A 205 -8.37 -6.77 -9.45
CA LEU A 205 -8.82 -6.58 -8.07
C LEU A 205 -8.93 -7.92 -7.32
N PHE A 206 -9.38 -8.98 -8.01
CA PHE A 206 -9.35 -10.34 -7.47
C PHE A 206 -7.92 -10.76 -7.13
N TYR A 207 -6.96 -10.56 -8.04
CA TYR A 207 -5.56 -10.91 -7.82
C TYR A 207 -5.00 -10.22 -6.57
N ASP A 208 -5.19 -8.90 -6.46
CA ASP A 208 -4.67 -8.10 -5.35
C ASP A 208 -5.25 -8.57 -3.99
N TYR A 209 -6.57 -8.83 -3.93
CA TYR A 209 -7.20 -9.37 -2.73
C TYR A 209 -6.76 -10.80 -2.43
N PHE A 210 -6.73 -11.66 -3.44
CA PHE A 210 -6.33 -13.06 -3.26
C PHE A 210 -4.90 -13.17 -2.75
N GLU A 211 -3.98 -12.38 -3.31
CA GLU A 211 -2.59 -12.34 -2.88
C GLU A 211 -2.42 -11.82 -1.45
N HIS A 212 -3.19 -10.80 -1.08
CA HIS A 212 -3.27 -10.29 0.28
C HIS A 212 -3.70 -11.39 1.27
N GLU A 213 -4.82 -12.07 1.00
CA GLU A 213 -5.31 -13.14 1.88
C GLU A 213 -4.41 -14.38 1.86
N LEU A 214 -3.77 -14.68 0.73
CA LEU A 214 -2.80 -15.76 0.62
C LEU A 214 -1.57 -15.49 1.49
N THR A 215 -1.15 -14.23 1.61
CA THR A 215 -0.07 -13.84 2.52
C THR A 215 -0.42 -14.20 3.96
N HIS A 216 -1.64 -13.90 4.41
CA HIS A 216 -2.12 -14.30 5.73
C HIS A 216 -2.11 -15.82 5.88
N ALA A 217 -2.50 -16.59 4.86
CA ALA A 217 -2.45 -18.05 4.91
C ALA A 217 -1.01 -18.57 5.12
N PHE A 218 -0.02 -17.98 4.44
CA PHE A 218 1.39 -18.35 4.64
C PHE A 218 1.88 -18.03 6.06
N VAL A 219 1.52 -16.87 6.60
CA VAL A 219 1.84 -16.50 7.99
C VAL A 219 1.17 -17.47 8.96
N ASN A 220 -0.16 -17.58 8.90
CA ASN A 220 -0.99 -18.30 9.87
C ASN A 220 -0.66 -19.78 9.92
N THR A 221 -0.49 -20.44 8.76
CA THR A 221 -0.20 -21.87 8.70
C THR A 221 1.18 -22.24 9.24
N ASN A 222 2.16 -21.32 9.20
CA ASN A 222 3.51 -21.57 9.71
C ASN A 222 3.64 -21.36 11.23
N ILE A 223 2.86 -20.45 11.81
CA ILE A 223 2.93 -20.14 13.25
C ILE A 223 1.82 -20.80 14.10
N GLY A 224 0.81 -21.37 13.42
CA GLY A 224 -0.39 -21.93 14.02
C GLY A 224 -1.44 -20.87 14.39
N ILE A 225 -2.72 -21.24 14.37
CA ILE A 225 -3.83 -20.29 14.54
C ILE A 225 -3.77 -19.57 15.88
N ARG A 226 -3.38 -20.26 16.96
CA ARG A 226 -3.31 -19.65 18.29
C ARG A 226 -2.31 -18.51 18.32
N THR A 227 -1.16 -18.71 17.70
CA THR A 227 -0.13 -17.66 17.59
C THR A 227 -0.61 -16.54 16.67
N ALA A 228 -1.20 -16.90 15.52
CA ALA A 228 -1.70 -15.93 14.56
C ALA A 228 -2.74 -14.98 15.19
N MET A 229 -3.69 -15.52 15.97
CA MET A 229 -4.70 -14.72 16.68
C MET A 229 -4.11 -13.84 17.80
N ALA A 230 -2.93 -14.18 18.32
CA ALA A 230 -2.24 -13.38 19.34
C ALA A 230 -1.36 -12.28 18.74
N LEU A 231 -0.98 -12.40 17.46
CA LEU A 231 -0.25 -11.35 16.77
C LEU A 231 -1.17 -10.15 16.48
N PRO A 232 -0.62 -8.92 16.57
CA PRO A 232 -1.42 -7.73 16.40
C PRO A 232 -1.84 -7.53 14.93
N LYS A 233 -3.04 -6.97 14.72
CA LYS A 233 -3.58 -6.66 13.38
C LYS A 233 -2.58 -5.91 12.51
N TRP A 234 -1.91 -4.89 13.04
CA TRP A 234 -0.95 -4.09 12.27
C TRP A 234 0.16 -4.93 11.63
N PHE A 235 0.60 -6.03 12.28
CA PHE A 235 1.63 -6.88 11.72
C PHE A 235 1.10 -7.66 10.53
N HIS A 236 -0.02 -8.36 10.71
CA HIS A 236 -0.67 -9.14 9.64
C HIS A 236 -0.92 -8.26 8.43
N GLU A 237 -1.57 -7.11 8.64
CA GLU A 237 -1.96 -6.23 7.55
C GLU A 237 -0.76 -5.55 6.90
N MET A 238 0.24 -5.09 7.66
CA MET A 238 1.47 -4.52 7.10
C MET A 238 2.18 -5.51 6.19
N VAL A 239 2.29 -6.77 6.60
CA VAL A 239 2.91 -7.82 5.78
C VAL A 239 2.09 -8.06 4.51
N ALA A 240 0.77 -8.23 4.63
CA ALA A 240 -0.09 -8.49 3.48
C ALA A 240 -0.16 -7.34 2.47
N VAL A 241 -0.34 -6.09 2.91
CA VAL A 241 -0.35 -4.93 2.00
C VAL A 241 1.01 -4.65 1.36
N SER A 242 2.11 -5.03 2.02
CA SER A 242 3.45 -4.81 1.48
C SER A 242 3.75 -5.65 0.25
N PHE A 243 3.08 -6.79 0.09
CA PHE A 243 3.23 -7.66 -1.06
C PHE A 243 2.17 -7.40 -2.13
N GLY A 244 0.93 -7.09 -1.76
CA GLY A 244 -0.16 -6.83 -2.72
C GLY A 244 -0.02 -5.57 -3.58
N GLN A 245 1.02 -4.74 -3.37
CA GLN A 245 1.20 -3.46 -4.07
C GLN A 245 2.59 -3.25 -4.66
N GLU A 246 3.47 -4.26 -4.66
CA GLU A 246 4.67 -4.12 -5.50
C GLU A 246 4.23 -4.11 -6.96
N GLU A 247 4.82 -3.19 -7.72
CA GLU A 247 4.63 -3.06 -9.16
C GLU A 247 5.04 -4.36 -9.87
N THR A 248 4.18 -5.38 -9.88
CA THR A 248 4.13 -6.34 -10.97
C THR A 248 3.31 -5.67 -12.07
N PRO A 249 3.95 -5.15 -13.14
CA PRO A 249 3.22 -4.69 -14.29
C PRO A 249 2.64 -5.92 -14.98
N ILE A 250 1.43 -6.32 -14.60
CA ILE A 250 0.58 -7.02 -15.56
C ILE A 250 0.26 -5.94 -16.60
N ILE A 251 0.96 -6.00 -17.74
CA ILE A 251 0.77 -5.09 -18.86
C ILE A 251 -0.61 -5.37 -19.43
N THR A 252 -1.61 -4.65 -18.91
CA THR A 252 -2.83 -4.34 -19.64
C THR A 252 -2.81 -2.82 -19.80
N PRO A 253 -2.67 -2.29 -21.03
CA PRO A 253 -2.71 -0.86 -21.25
C PRO A 253 -4.12 -0.37 -20.91
N ASP A 254 -4.17 0.78 -20.28
CA ASP A 254 -5.36 1.52 -19.87
C ASP A 254 -6.00 1.09 -18.54
N ILE A 255 -6.02 2.09 -17.66
CA ILE A 255 -6.87 2.27 -16.47
C ILE A 255 -6.22 1.91 -15.13
N SER A 256 -6.01 2.97 -14.33
CA SER A 256 -5.50 2.92 -12.96
C SER A 256 -6.67 2.90 -11.97
N VAL A 257 -7.16 1.72 -11.62
CA VAL A 257 -8.13 1.56 -10.52
C VAL A 257 -7.36 1.66 -9.20
N LYS A 258 -7.48 2.79 -8.50
CA LYS A 258 -6.97 2.93 -7.13
C LYS A 258 -7.99 2.31 -6.17
N MET A 259 -7.61 1.24 -5.49
CA MET A 259 -8.37 0.76 -4.33
C MET A 259 -8.49 1.91 -3.31
N SER A 260 -9.70 2.18 -2.83
CA SER A 260 -9.92 3.12 -1.72
C SER A 260 -9.48 2.45 -0.42
N ILE A 261 -8.20 2.55 -0.11
CA ILE A 261 -7.60 1.97 1.09
C ILE A 261 -7.89 2.88 2.29
N SER A 262 -8.26 2.29 3.42
CA SER A 262 -8.47 3.06 4.65
C SER A 262 -7.16 3.72 5.09
N LYS A 263 -7.24 4.85 5.81
CA LYS A 263 -6.04 5.54 6.30
C LYS A 263 -5.14 4.64 7.16
N GLU A 264 -5.73 3.68 7.87
CA GLU A 264 -4.99 2.70 8.69
C GLU A 264 -4.16 1.76 7.81
N TYR A 265 -4.75 1.18 6.77
CA TYR A 265 -4.03 0.26 5.87
C TYR A 265 -2.97 0.99 5.04
N GLN A 266 -3.22 2.24 4.65
CA GLN A 266 -2.21 3.08 4.00
C GLN A 266 -1.02 3.34 4.93
N GLU A 267 -1.27 3.60 6.22
CA GLU A 267 -0.20 3.76 7.21
C GLU A 267 0.66 2.49 7.31
N TYR A 268 0.05 1.31 7.32
CA TYR A 268 0.78 0.04 7.33
C TYR A 268 1.65 -0.14 6.07
N PHE A 269 1.09 0.15 4.89
CA PHE A 269 1.86 0.11 3.64
C PHE A 269 3.05 1.07 3.70
N ASP A 270 2.81 2.33 4.09
CA ASP A 270 3.86 3.34 4.17
C ASP A 270 4.96 2.97 5.18
N LEU A 271 4.59 2.34 6.30
CA LEU A 271 5.54 1.82 7.28
C LEU A 271 6.38 0.66 6.75
N ALA A 272 5.78 -0.28 6.02
CA ALA A 272 6.52 -1.33 5.34
C ALA A 272 7.52 -0.75 4.33
N GLN A 273 7.08 0.21 3.50
CA GLN A 273 7.95 0.89 2.54
C GLN A 273 9.05 1.69 3.24
N TYR A 274 8.75 2.33 4.36
CA TYR A 274 9.75 3.02 5.18
C TYR A 274 10.83 2.05 5.69
N LEU A 275 10.42 0.89 6.24
CA LEU A 275 11.37 -0.12 6.72
C LEU A 275 12.24 -0.66 5.58
N ARG A 276 11.64 -0.96 4.43
CA ARG A 276 12.37 -1.46 3.24
C ARG A 276 13.29 -0.40 2.65
N GLY A 277 12.86 0.87 2.60
CA GLY A 277 13.68 1.97 2.11
C GLY A 277 14.84 2.31 3.04
N LYS A 278 14.64 2.23 4.36
CA LYS A 278 15.67 2.57 5.37
C LYS A 278 16.67 1.43 5.61
N PHE A 279 16.21 0.18 5.63
CA PHE A 279 17.01 -0.98 6.05
C PHE A 279 17.20 -2.05 4.96
N GLY A 280 16.52 -1.90 3.81
CA GLY A 280 16.54 -2.87 2.71
C GLY A 280 15.51 -3.99 2.87
N SER A 281 15.19 -4.66 1.75
CA SER A 281 14.21 -5.76 1.71
C SER A 281 14.64 -6.98 2.53
N ASN A 282 15.93 -7.30 2.59
CA ASN A 282 16.42 -8.45 3.37
C ASN A 282 16.13 -8.28 4.87
N ALA A 283 16.33 -7.07 5.42
CA ALA A 283 15.97 -6.79 6.81
C ALA A 283 14.46 -6.91 7.03
N TYR A 284 13.65 -6.51 6.05
CA TYR A 284 12.19 -6.69 6.11
C TYR A 284 11.75 -8.16 6.11
N TYR A 285 12.36 -8.99 5.28
CA TYR A 285 12.11 -10.43 5.30
C TYR A 285 12.57 -11.08 6.60
N GLN A 286 13.72 -10.65 7.13
CA GLN A 286 14.19 -11.07 8.44
C GLN A 286 13.23 -10.65 9.56
N PHE A 287 12.67 -9.44 9.51
CA PHE A 287 11.65 -8.99 10.47
C PHE A 287 10.41 -9.90 10.48
N ILE A 288 9.90 -10.28 9.31
CA ILE A 288 8.76 -11.19 9.21
C ILE A 288 9.12 -12.54 9.82
N ARG A 289 10.27 -13.11 9.42
CA ARG A 289 10.78 -14.39 9.94
C ARG A 289 10.94 -14.37 11.46
N THR A 290 11.65 -13.38 12.00
CA THR A 290 11.90 -13.24 13.43
C THR A 290 10.60 -13.05 14.18
N THR A 291 9.64 -12.28 13.66
CA THR A 291 8.31 -12.15 14.28
C THR A 291 7.60 -13.50 14.38
N MET A 292 7.66 -14.31 13.32
CA MET A 292 7.06 -15.65 13.30
C MET A 292 7.75 -16.61 14.27
N GLU A 293 9.08 -16.61 14.33
CA GLU A 293 9.89 -17.46 15.22
C GLU A 293 9.71 -17.06 16.70
N ARG A 294 9.70 -15.75 17.00
CA ARG A 294 9.52 -15.20 18.35
C ARG A 294 8.07 -15.13 18.79
N LYS A 295 7.12 -15.35 17.87
CA LYS A 295 5.68 -15.24 18.12
C LYS A 295 5.27 -13.88 18.68
N SER A 296 6.01 -12.83 18.30
CA SER A 296 5.84 -11.47 18.82
C SER A 296 6.37 -10.44 17.83
N ALA A 297 5.47 -9.59 17.35
CA ALA A 297 5.81 -8.55 16.38
C ALA A 297 6.71 -7.46 16.98
N ASN A 298 6.53 -7.11 18.25
CA ASN A 298 7.42 -6.17 18.95
C ASN A 298 8.81 -6.77 19.17
N ALA A 299 8.90 -8.08 19.47
CA ALA A 299 10.21 -8.74 19.58
C ALA A 299 10.95 -8.72 18.23
N GLY A 300 10.24 -9.00 17.12
CA GLY A 300 10.80 -8.90 15.77
C GLY A 300 11.27 -7.48 15.43
N LEU A 301 10.47 -6.46 15.73
CA LEU A 301 10.85 -5.05 15.52
C LEU A 301 12.11 -4.67 16.30
N LYS A 302 12.19 -5.09 17.57
CA LYS A 302 13.32 -4.79 18.44
C LYS A 302 14.59 -5.49 17.97
N GLU A 303 14.50 -6.78 17.65
CA GLU A 303 15.66 -7.59 17.27
C GLU A 303 16.23 -7.16 15.91
N VAL A 304 15.39 -6.81 14.95
CA VAL A 304 15.85 -6.48 13.58
C VAL A 304 16.12 -4.99 13.38
N TYR A 305 15.32 -4.11 13.98
CA TYR A 305 15.39 -2.67 13.74
C TYR A 305 15.73 -1.84 14.98
N GLY A 306 15.73 -2.44 16.18
CA GLY A 306 15.93 -1.72 17.44
C GLY A 306 14.71 -0.92 17.90
N TYR A 307 13.52 -1.12 17.31
CA TYR A 307 12.29 -0.45 17.74
C TYR A 307 11.58 -1.28 18.83
N GLU A 308 11.38 -0.69 20.01
CA GLU A 308 10.75 -1.37 21.15
C GLU A 308 9.28 -1.74 20.92
N SER A 309 8.59 -0.99 20.07
CA SER A 309 7.16 -1.17 19.80
C SER A 309 6.71 -0.58 18.46
N TYR A 310 5.53 -0.97 18.01
CA TYR A 310 4.85 -0.35 16.87
C TYR A 310 4.77 1.19 16.99
N GLU A 311 4.43 1.72 18.16
CA GLU A 311 4.33 3.18 18.35
C GLU A 311 5.69 3.88 18.25
N SER A 312 6.77 3.22 18.66
CA SER A 312 8.13 3.77 18.49
C SER A 312 8.52 3.85 17.01
N LEU A 313 8.20 2.82 16.23
CA LEU A 313 8.39 2.81 14.77
C LEU A 313 7.55 3.91 14.11
N ARG A 314 6.26 4.00 14.47
CA ARG A 314 5.33 4.99 13.93
C ARG A 314 5.78 6.42 14.19
N LYS A 315 6.28 6.70 15.41
CA LYS A 315 6.84 8.00 15.76
C LYS A 315 8.05 8.34 14.90
N GLU A 316 9.02 7.43 14.80
CA GLU A 316 10.24 7.66 14.02
C GLU A 316 9.96 7.83 12.52
N TRP A 317 9.00 7.08 11.97
CA TRP A 317 8.51 7.27 10.59
C TRP A 317 7.90 8.66 10.38
N ARG A 318 7.02 9.11 11.28
CA ARG A 318 6.43 10.46 11.22
C ARG A 318 7.50 11.56 11.32
N ASP A 319 8.47 11.39 12.22
CA ASP A 319 9.58 12.32 12.36
C ASP A 319 10.44 12.34 11.10
N ALA A 320 10.67 11.19 10.45
CA ALA A 320 11.36 11.11 9.17
C ALA A 320 10.60 11.83 8.04
N LEU A 321 9.27 11.64 7.94
CA LEU A 321 8.42 12.34 6.98
C LEU A 321 8.45 13.86 7.21
N ASN A 322 8.38 14.30 8.46
CA ASN A 322 8.47 15.71 8.81
C ASN A 322 9.85 16.29 8.42
N ARG A 323 10.95 15.59 8.73
CA ARG A 323 12.30 16.00 8.31
C ARG A 323 12.43 16.11 6.79
N GLN A 324 11.86 15.18 6.02
CA GLN A 324 11.88 15.23 4.56
C GLN A 324 11.07 16.43 4.02
N ARG A 325 9.88 16.68 4.57
CA ARG A 325 9.07 17.85 4.22
C ARG A 325 9.80 19.16 4.53
N THR A 326 10.40 19.27 5.71
CA THR A 326 11.17 20.47 6.10
C THR A 326 12.36 20.69 5.17
N ARG A 327 13.12 19.64 4.82
CA ARG A 327 14.23 19.75 3.84
C ARG A 327 13.74 20.21 2.47
N GLY A 328 12.61 19.67 1.99
CA GLY A 328 11.99 20.09 0.74
C GLY A 328 11.58 21.57 0.75
N ILE A 329 10.97 22.03 1.84
CA ILE A 329 10.61 23.45 2.03
C ILE A 329 11.87 24.32 2.03
N ILE A 330 12.91 23.94 2.76
CA ILE A 330 14.18 24.68 2.81
C ILE A 330 14.81 24.78 1.41
N LEU A 331 14.81 23.69 0.64
CA LEU A 331 15.31 23.68 -0.73
C LEU A 331 14.53 24.65 -1.62
N ILE A 332 13.20 24.62 -1.57
CA ILE A 332 12.33 25.51 -2.36
C ILE A 332 12.59 26.98 -1.99
N VAL A 333 12.65 27.29 -0.69
CA VAL A 333 12.96 28.65 -0.22
C VAL A 333 14.34 29.10 -0.69
N GLY A 334 15.34 28.21 -0.65
CA GLY A 334 16.69 28.48 -1.17
C GLY A 334 16.70 28.78 -2.67
N ILE A 335 15.96 28.01 -3.47
CA ILE A 335 15.82 28.23 -4.92
C ILE A 335 15.14 29.58 -5.20
N VAL A 336 14.03 29.88 -4.51
CA VAL A 336 13.30 31.14 -4.69
C VAL A 336 14.18 32.35 -4.31
N ALA A 337 14.92 32.26 -3.20
CA ALA A 337 15.85 33.30 -2.79
C ALA A 337 16.97 33.51 -3.83
N ALA A 338 17.57 32.42 -4.34
CA ALA A 338 18.60 32.49 -5.37
C ALA A 338 18.09 33.13 -6.67
N LEU A 339 16.88 32.77 -7.10
CA LEU A 339 16.24 33.36 -8.28
C LEU A 339 15.94 34.85 -8.08
N THR A 340 15.55 35.25 -6.87
CA THR A 340 15.29 36.67 -6.55
C THR A 340 16.58 37.48 -6.55
N VAL A 341 17.66 36.96 -5.97
CA VAL A 341 18.99 37.60 -6.02
C VAL A 341 19.48 37.72 -7.46
N LEU A 342 19.35 36.66 -8.26
CA LEU A 342 19.71 36.67 -9.67
C LEU A 342 18.91 37.74 -10.45
N TRP A 343 17.61 37.83 -10.18
CA TRP A 343 16.76 38.85 -10.79
C TRP A 343 17.18 40.27 -10.41
N VAL A 344 17.52 40.52 -9.13
CA VAL A 344 18.05 41.81 -8.66
C VAL A 344 19.41 42.15 -9.31
N ILE A 345 20.30 41.17 -9.46
CA ILE A 345 21.59 41.37 -10.12
C ILE A 345 21.37 41.71 -11.60
N VAL A 346 20.54 40.94 -12.30
CA VAL A 346 20.25 41.16 -13.72
C VAL A 346 19.56 42.51 -13.94
N SER A 347 18.61 42.90 -13.08
CA SER A 347 17.94 44.19 -13.17
C SER A 347 18.92 45.35 -12.90
N THR A 348 19.82 45.20 -11.93
CA THR A 348 20.87 46.19 -11.62
C THR A 348 21.87 46.34 -12.76
N ILE A 349 22.30 45.23 -13.39
CA ILE A 349 23.20 45.26 -14.56
C ILE A 349 22.51 45.93 -15.74
N LYS A 350 21.24 45.56 -16.03
CA LYS A 350 20.44 46.20 -17.09
C LYS A 350 20.30 47.71 -16.84
N ARG A 351 20.01 48.12 -15.60
CA ARG A 351 19.93 49.53 -15.18
C ARG A 351 21.25 50.27 -15.40
N LYS A 352 22.39 49.70 -14.97
CA LYS A 352 23.72 50.30 -15.19
C LYS A 352 24.06 50.42 -16.68
N ARG A 353 23.75 49.40 -17.49
CA ARG A 353 24.00 49.41 -18.94
C ARG A 353 23.18 50.51 -19.64
N ARG A 354 21.88 50.58 -19.36
CA ARG A 354 20.99 51.64 -19.88
C ARG A 354 21.44 53.03 -19.44
N SER A 355 21.89 53.20 -18.20
CA SER A 355 22.42 54.48 -17.72
C SER A 355 23.70 54.91 -18.45
N LYS A 356 24.63 53.99 -18.71
CA LYS A 356 25.84 54.28 -19.52
C LYS A 356 25.49 54.64 -20.97
N GLU A 357 24.57 53.90 -21.57
CA GLU A 357 24.10 54.14 -22.95
C GLU A 357 23.44 55.51 -23.09
N PHE A 358 22.56 55.87 -22.14
CA PHE A 358 21.96 57.20 -22.09
C PHE A 358 23.01 58.31 -21.99
N LYS A 359 23.95 58.22 -21.04
CA LYS A 359 25.01 59.24 -20.88
C LYS A 359 25.84 59.39 -22.13
N ARG A 360 26.16 58.29 -22.82
CA ARG A 360 26.90 58.30 -24.08
C ARG A 360 26.12 58.98 -25.20
N LEU A 361 24.84 58.63 -25.37
CA LEU A 361 23.97 59.24 -26.37
C LEU A 361 23.75 60.72 -26.12
N LEU A 362 23.56 61.14 -24.86
CA LEU A 362 23.40 62.54 -24.49
C LEU A 362 24.68 63.34 -24.76
N GLN A 363 25.84 62.82 -24.39
CA GLN A 363 27.12 63.46 -24.68
C GLN A 363 27.35 63.60 -26.19
N GLN A 364 27.02 62.56 -26.96
CA GLN A 364 27.13 62.58 -28.41
C GLN A 364 26.19 63.63 -29.01
N ALA A 365 24.92 63.63 -28.61
CA ALA A 365 23.93 64.61 -29.08
C ALA A 365 24.37 66.06 -28.80
N ARG A 366 24.91 66.35 -27.60
CA ARG A 366 25.47 67.65 -27.25
C ARG A 366 26.69 68.03 -28.10
N THR A 367 27.59 67.07 -28.35
CA THR A 367 28.81 67.30 -29.13
C THR A 367 28.48 67.56 -30.60
N ASP A 368 27.58 66.77 -31.18
CA ASP A 368 27.15 66.91 -32.57
C ASP A 368 26.36 68.22 -32.76
N PHE A 369 25.53 68.61 -31.77
CA PHE A 369 24.83 69.90 -31.76
C PHE A 369 25.79 71.09 -31.72
N ALA A 370 26.79 71.06 -30.83
CA ALA A 370 27.80 72.12 -30.73
C ALA A 370 28.71 72.22 -31.97
N ALA A 371 28.88 71.12 -32.70
CA ALA A 371 29.63 71.06 -33.96
C ALA A 371 28.75 71.35 -35.20
N GLU A 372 27.49 71.79 -35.00
CA GLU A 372 26.52 72.10 -36.06
C GLU A 372 26.22 70.93 -37.01
N ARG A 373 26.40 69.69 -36.56
CA ARG A 373 26.03 68.47 -37.31
C ARG A 373 24.56 68.14 -37.08
N TRP A 374 23.68 68.96 -37.63
CA TRP A 374 22.27 68.99 -37.30
C TRP A 374 21.53 67.65 -37.47
N LEU A 375 21.81 66.91 -38.54
CA LEU A 375 21.16 65.61 -38.80
C LEU A 375 21.56 64.55 -37.76
N ASP A 376 22.84 64.47 -37.42
CA ASP A 376 23.36 63.50 -36.44
C ASP A 376 22.89 63.85 -35.02
N ALA A 377 22.88 65.14 -34.67
CA ALA A 377 22.34 65.64 -33.41
C ALA A 377 20.84 65.32 -33.28
N ARG A 378 20.05 65.54 -34.33
CA ARG A 378 18.62 65.21 -34.36
C ARG A 378 18.37 63.73 -34.12
N MET A 379 19.05 62.86 -34.86
CA MET A 379 18.90 61.41 -34.71
C MET A 379 19.27 60.92 -33.30
N ALA A 380 20.27 61.55 -32.66
CA ALA A 380 20.68 61.19 -31.30
C ALA A 380 19.64 61.65 -30.25
N TYR A 381 19.09 62.87 -30.39
CA TYR A 381 18.04 63.38 -29.51
C TYR A 381 16.71 62.64 -29.65
N GLU A 382 16.28 62.29 -30.87
CA GLU A 382 15.07 61.49 -31.10
C GLU A 382 15.20 60.07 -30.51
N LYS A 383 16.40 59.46 -30.57
CA LYS A 383 16.68 58.17 -29.91
C LYS A 383 16.63 58.26 -28.38
N LEU A 384 17.03 59.40 -27.80
CA LEU A 384 16.89 59.65 -26.37
C LEU A 384 15.42 59.81 -25.97
N GLN A 385 14.60 60.46 -26.80
CA GLN A 385 13.17 60.70 -26.55
C GLN A 385 12.32 59.43 -26.68
N THR A 386 12.65 58.56 -27.64
CA THR A 386 11.91 57.32 -27.92
C THR A 386 12.44 56.09 -27.18
N GLY A 387 13.65 56.17 -26.59
CA GLY A 387 14.29 55.08 -25.87
C GLY A 387 13.64 54.76 -24.52
N ARG A 388 13.61 53.47 -24.13
CA ARG A 388 13.11 53.01 -22.81
C ARG A 388 14.15 53.20 -21.70
N PHE A 389 14.51 54.45 -21.42
CA PHE A 389 15.41 54.81 -20.32
C PHE A 389 14.59 55.07 -19.05
N ASP A 390 14.36 54.02 -18.25
CA ASP A 390 13.49 53.99 -17.04
C ASP A 390 13.88 54.97 -15.91
N PHE A 391 14.91 55.81 -16.08
CA PHE A 391 15.47 56.65 -15.01
C PHE A 391 15.58 58.14 -15.33
N LEU A 392 15.18 58.59 -16.52
CA LEU A 392 15.64 59.90 -17.01
C LEU A 392 14.55 60.62 -17.79
N ARG A 393 13.61 61.18 -17.05
CA ARG A 393 12.99 62.45 -17.43
C ARG A 393 13.37 63.47 -16.37
N ASP A 394 14.67 63.71 -16.26
CA ASP A 394 15.15 64.91 -15.60
C ASP A 394 14.51 66.09 -16.37
N PRO A 395 13.67 66.92 -15.73
CA PRO A 395 12.96 68.00 -16.40
C PRO A 395 13.90 68.95 -17.14
N GLU A 396 15.11 69.16 -16.62
CA GLU A 396 16.11 70.03 -17.24
C GLU A 396 16.66 69.41 -18.52
N ILE A 397 16.96 68.10 -18.52
CA ILE A 397 17.45 67.40 -19.71
C ILE A 397 16.35 67.30 -20.78
N ASN A 398 15.10 67.05 -20.40
CA ASN A 398 14.01 67.05 -21.39
C ASN A 398 13.81 68.41 -22.03
N LYS A 399 13.83 69.46 -21.22
CA LYS A 399 13.73 70.83 -21.70
C LYS A 399 14.89 71.16 -22.65
N GLU A 400 16.11 70.73 -22.32
CA GLU A 400 17.27 70.86 -23.21
C GLU A 400 17.07 70.10 -24.53
N ILE A 401 16.58 68.86 -24.50
CA ILE A 401 16.32 68.05 -25.71
C ILE A 401 15.28 68.74 -26.59
N GLU A 402 14.17 69.22 -26.02
CA GLU A 402 13.11 69.94 -26.74
C GLU A 402 13.64 71.25 -27.34
N GLU A 403 14.34 72.07 -26.56
CA GLU A 403 14.93 73.32 -27.04
C GLU A 403 15.99 73.10 -28.13
N HIS A 404 16.79 72.04 -28.05
CA HIS A 404 17.79 71.73 -29.07
C HIS A 404 17.16 71.16 -30.35
N LEU A 405 16.11 70.34 -30.26
CA LEU A 405 15.36 69.90 -31.43
C LEU A 405 14.67 71.09 -32.13
N ASP A 406 14.06 72.00 -31.38
CA ASP A 406 13.46 73.22 -31.94
C ASP A 406 14.51 74.10 -32.64
N LYS A 407 15.70 74.24 -32.05
CA LYS A 407 16.83 74.97 -32.67
C LYS A 407 17.36 74.27 -33.93
N ILE A 408 17.42 72.93 -33.94
CA ILE A 408 17.78 72.16 -35.14
C ILE A 408 16.75 72.39 -36.25
N ASP A 409 15.45 72.39 -35.93
CA ASP A 409 14.37 72.63 -36.89
C ASP A 409 14.43 74.08 -37.46
N GLN A 410 14.78 75.06 -36.62
CA GLN A 410 15.00 76.44 -37.05
C GLN A 410 16.29 76.63 -37.88
N ALA A 411 17.35 75.86 -37.61
CA ALA A 411 18.60 75.91 -38.39
C ALA A 411 18.44 75.21 -39.75
N SER A 412 17.80 74.04 -39.78
CA SER A 412 17.53 73.29 -41.02
C SER A 412 16.55 74.01 -41.95
N SER A 413 15.60 74.78 -41.43
CA SER A 413 14.76 75.67 -42.24
C SER A 413 15.49 76.88 -42.84
N LYS A 414 16.66 77.28 -42.29
CA LYS A 414 17.53 78.30 -42.90
C LYS A 414 18.42 77.72 -43.98
N ASP A 415 18.99 76.53 -43.79
CA ASP A 415 19.82 75.85 -44.81
C ASP A 415 19.02 75.37 -46.04
N TRP A 416 17.69 75.18 -45.92
CA TRP A 416 16.81 74.90 -47.05
C TRP A 416 16.44 76.13 -47.90
N THR A 417 16.96 77.32 -47.61
CA THR A 417 16.75 78.52 -48.43
C THR A 417 17.88 78.82 -49.42
N TRP A 418 18.90 77.95 -49.54
CA TRP A 418 19.96 78.07 -50.54
C TRP A 418 20.20 76.76 -51.31
N SER A 419 19.28 76.35 -52.20
CA SER A 419 19.65 75.60 -53.44
C SER A 419 18.51 75.36 -54.46
N THR A 420 17.58 76.30 -54.69
CA THR A 420 16.71 76.23 -55.90
C THR A 420 16.76 77.49 -56.78
N THR A 421 17.79 78.31 -56.59
CA THR A 421 18.12 79.39 -57.53
C THR A 421 19.64 79.43 -57.68
N GLU A 422 20.10 79.15 -58.90
CA GLU A 422 21.50 79.11 -59.39
C GLU A 422 22.28 77.78 -59.25
N ARG A 423 21.90 76.77 -60.03
CA ARG A 423 22.72 76.27 -61.16
C ARG A 423 21.94 75.32 -62.07
#